data_AF-A0A9D5NJT0-F1
#
_entry.id   AF-A0A9D5NJT0-F1
#
_cell.length_a   1.000
_cell.length_b   1.000
_cell.length_c   1.000
_cell.angle_alpha   90.00
_cell.angle_beta   90.00
_cell.angle_gamma   90.00
#
_symmetry.space_group_name_H-M   'P 1'
#
loop_
_entity.id
_entity.type
_entity.pdbx_description
1 polymer ?
#
loop_
_entity_poly.entity_id
_entity_poly.type
_entity_poly.pdbx_seq_one_letter_code
_entity_poly.pdbx_strand_id
1 'polypeptide(L)'
;MKKETLLEIIFGTIGGLVFAIGMCMCLLPEWNLLKSGIVVSTIGFIVLLCIIPIYRKDRPKKVNNKKTDWGLILTWIIGVVGALIMGFGMSKIMVDSPEKMDMIIGMITGVVGLLICVLNYPIYSYLKSNKN
;
A
#
# COMPACT_ATOMS: atom_id res chain seq x y z
N MET A 1 -22.60 -4.97 12.31
CA MET A 1 -21.53 -5.60 11.49
C MET A 1 -21.25 -6.99 12.04
N LYS A 2 -21.04 -8.01 11.18
CA LYS A 2 -20.71 -9.36 11.66
C LYS A 2 -19.31 -9.33 12.28
N LYS A 3 -19.13 -10.00 13.43
CA LYS A 3 -17.86 -10.02 14.20
C LYS A 3 -16.68 -10.49 13.32
N GLU A 4 -16.95 -11.44 12.44
CA GLU A 4 -16.04 -11.96 11.41
C GLU A 4 -15.41 -10.85 10.54
N THR A 5 -16.21 -9.89 10.03
CA THR A 5 -15.72 -8.82 9.15
C THR A 5 -14.81 -7.84 9.89
N LEU A 6 -15.06 -7.61 11.18
CA LEU A 6 -14.23 -6.70 11.99
C LEU A 6 -12.86 -7.33 12.27
N LEU A 7 -12.83 -8.62 12.60
CA LEU A 7 -11.57 -9.35 12.77
C LEU A 7 -10.75 -9.33 11.48
N GLU A 8 -11.37 -9.54 10.33
CA GLU A 8 -10.71 -9.45 9.01
C GLU A 8 -10.00 -8.11 8.78
N ILE A 9 -10.70 -6.99 9.02
CA ILE A 9 -10.15 -5.65 8.83
C ILE A 9 -8.99 -5.41 9.81
N ILE A 10 -9.14 -5.83 11.07
CA ILE A 10 -8.12 -5.66 12.11
C ILE A 10 -6.86 -6.47 11.76
N PHE A 11 -6.99 -7.76 11.44
CA PHE A 11 -5.86 -8.62 11.09
C PHE A 11 -5.16 -8.13 9.81
N GLY A 12 -5.91 -7.65 8.80
CA GLY A 12 -5.34 -7.06 7.60
C GLY A 12 -4.58 -5.76 7.87
N THR A 13 -5.13 -4.89 8.74
CA THR A 13 -4.47 -3.63 9.12
C THR A 13 -3.20 -3.89 9.93
N ILE A 14 -3.26 -4.80 10.91
CA ILE A 14 -2.08 -5.17 11.72
C ILE A 14 -1.01 -5.81 10.84
N GLY A 15 -1.36 -6.77 9.98
CA GLY A 15 -0.41 -7.41 9.06
C GLY A 15 0.25 -6.42 8.09
N GLY A 16 -0.54 -5.50 7.53
CA GLY A 16 -0.03 -4.44 6.66
C GLY A 16 0.90 -3.47 7.38
N LEU A 17 0.56 -3.07 8.61
CA LEU A 17 1.39 -2.17 9.41
C LEU A 17 2.73 -2.81 9.79
N VAL A 18 2.72 -4.07 10.22
CA VAL A 18 3.94 -4.82 10.55
C VAL A 18 4.84 -4.98 9.31
N PHE A 19 4.26 -5.27 8.15
CA PHE A 19 5.00 -5.35 6.89
C PHE A 19 5.62 -4.00 6.49
N ALA A 20 4.85 -2.90 6.57
CA ALA A 20 5.34 -1.57 6.26
C ALA A 20 6.50 -1.15 7.18
N ILE A 21 6.38 -1.39 8.49
CA ILE A 21 7.45 -1.12 9.46
C ILE A 21 8.69 -1.96 9.14
N GLY A 22 8.52 -3.25 8.82
CA GLY A 22 9.62 -4.13 8.43
C GLY A 22 10.40 -3.60 7.21
N MET A 23 9.69 -3.11 6.19
CA MET A 23 10.31 -2.49 5.02
C MET A 23 11.07 -1.20 5.36
N CYS A 24 10.53 -0.37 6.26
CA CYS A 24 11.21 0.84 6.73
C CYS A 24 12.49 0.51 7.52
N MET A 25 12.49 -0.54 8.34
CA MET A 25 13.68 -1.00 9.08
C MET A 25 14.79 -1.53 8.15
N CYS A 26 14.43 -2.07 6.98
CA CYS A 26 15.40 -2.48 5.96
C CYS A 26 16.13 -1.31 5.28
N LEU A 27 15.64 -0.07 5.38
CA LEU A 27 16.29 1.10 4.79
C LEU A 27 17.30 1.78 5.74
N LEU A 28 17.39 1.36 7.00
CA LEU A 28 18.32 1.91 7.99
C LEU A 28 19.50 0.93 8.21
N PRO A 29 20.57 1.01 7.40
CA PRO A 29 21.72 0.10 7.49
C PRO A 29 22.62 0.35 8.72
N GLU A 30 22.49 1.50 9.38
CA GLU A 30 23.44 1.95 10.42
C GLU A 30 23.47 1.08 11.69
N TRP A 31 22.49 0.19 11.89
CA TRP A 31 22.35 -0.59 13.12
C TRP A 31 22.55 -2.10 12.96
N ASN A 32 23.07 -2.59 11.81
CA ASN A 32 23.05 -4.03 11.48
C ASN A 32 21.62 -4.64 11.49
N LEU A 33 20.59 -3.79 11.53
CA LEU A 33 19.17 -4.16 11.64
C LEU A 33 18.59 -4.65 10.32
N LEU A 34 19.35 -4.61 9.21
CA LEU A 34 18.93 -5.15 7.92
C LEU A 34 18.44 -6.60 8.04
N LYS A 35 19.18 -7.44 8.77
CA LYS A 35 18.77 -8.84 8.99
C LYS A 35 17.46 -8.92 9.78
N SER A 36 17.30 -8.09 10.81
CA SER A 36 16.09 -8.04 11.64
C SER A 36 14.87 -7.52 10.86
N GLY A 37 15.05 -6.47 10.05
CA GLY A 37 14.02 -5.90 9.19
C GLY A 37 13.50 -6.90 8.15
N ILE A 38 14.40 -7.66 7.51
CA ILE A 38 14.02 -8.73 6.58
C ILE A 38 13.19 -9.80 7.29
N VAL A 39 13.58 -10.21 8.50
CA VAL A 39 12.85 -11.20 9.29
C VAL A 39 11.46 -10.70 9.64
N VAL A 40 11.33 -9.47 10.15
CA VAL A 40 10.03 -8.87 10.50
C VAL A 40 9.14 -8.69 9.26
N SER A 41 9.69 -8.20 8.15
CA SER A 41 8.95 -8.04 6.89
C SER A 41 8.49 -9.38 6.34
N THR A 42 9.32 -10.42 6.42
CA THR A 42 8.96 -11.78 6.02
C THR A 42 7.82 -12.33 6.87
N ILE A 43 7.88 -12.17 8.19
CA ILE A 43 6.79 -12.58 9.09
C ILE A 43 5.50 -11.81 8.78
N GLY A 44 5.58 -10.49 8.61
CA GLY A 44 4.44 -9.65 8.23
C GLY A 44 3.80 -10.08 6.90
N PHE A 45 4.63 -10.41 5.91
CA PHE A 45 4.17 -10.90 4.61
C PHE A 45 3.51 -12.28 4.71
N ILE A 46 4.05 -13.20 5.51
CA ILE A 46 3.44 -14.51 5.78
C ILE A 46 2.07 -14.34 6.46
N VAL A 47 1.96 -13.45 7.45
CA VAL A 47 0.68 -13.14 8.12
C VAL A 47 -0.34 -12.59 7.12
N LEU A 48 0.08 -11.66 6.26
CA LEU A 48 -0.78 -11.09 5.22
C LEU A 48 -1.22 -12.15 4.19
N LEU A 49 -0.33 -13.07 3.80
CA LEU A 49 -0.66 -14.18 2.91
C LEU A 49 -1.62 -15.17 3.55
N CYS A 50 -1.46 -15.48 4.85
CA CYS A 50 -2.36 -16.37 5.59
C CYS A 50 -3.78 -15.83 5.72
N ILE A 51 -3.99 -14.51 5.65
CA ILE A 51 -5.34 -13.92 5.71
C ILE A 51 -6.16 -14.18 4.44
N ILE A 52 -5.50 -14.25 3.27
CA ILE A 52 -6.16 -14.44 1.96
C ILE A 52 -6.96 -15.76 1.85
N PRO A 53 -6.41 -16.94 2.24
CA PRO A 53 -7.16 -18.19 2.20
C PRO A 53 -8.29 -18.25 3.23
N ILE A 54 -8.14 -17.60 4.39
CA ILE A 54 -9.20 -17.47 5.41
C ILE A 54 -10.36 -16.66 4.83
N TYR A 55 -10.07 -15.51 4.22
CA TYR A 55 -11.05 -14.67 3.51
C TYR A 55 -11.82 -15.45 2.42
N ARG A 56 -11.12 -16.32 1.69
CA ARG A 56 -11.72 -17.20 0.67
C ARG A 56 -12.58 -18.33 1.22
N LYS A 57 -12.35 -18.75 2.46
CA LYS A 57 -13.06 -19.86 3.11
C LYS A 57 -14.36 -19.39 3.76
N ASP A 58 -14.34 -18.24 4.43
CA ASP A 58 -15.52 -17.66 5.11
C ASP A 58 -16.51 -16.98 4.15
N ARG A 59 -16.05 -16.63 2.93
CA ARG A 59 -16.92 -16.22 1.82
C ARG A 59 -16.77 -17.18 0.65
N PRO A 60 -17.47 -18.34 0.64
CA PRO A 60 -17.50 -19.21 -0.53
C PRO A 60 -17.93 -18.36 -1.72
N LYS A 61 -17.07 -18.33 -2.74
CA LYS A 61 -17.15 -17.47 -3.93
C LYS A 61 -18.61 -17.17 -4.31
N LYS A 62 -19.07 -15.93 -4.07
CA LYS A 62 -19.76 -15.29 -5.19
C LYS A 62 -18.65 -15.12 -6.22
N VAL A 63 -18.64 -16.02 -7.20
CA VAL A 63 -18.13 -15.68 -8.54
C VAL A 63 -19.14 -14.68 -9.06
N ASN A 64 -19.18 -13.48 -8.48
CA ASN A 64 -19.81 -12.38 -9.17
C ASN A 64 -18.87 -12.08 -10.30
N ASN A 65 -19.30 -12.56 -11.47
CA ASN A 65 -19.01 -12.11 -12.81
C ASN A 65 -19.19 -10.58 -12.89
N LYS A 66 -18.44 -9.84 -12.08
CA LYS A 66 -18.33 -8.40 -12.20
C LYS A 66 -17.47 -8.24 -13.42
N LYS A 67 -18.11 -7.94 -14.56
CA LYS A 67 -17.49 -7.28 -15.72
C LYS A 67 -16.26 -6.56 -15.22
N THR A 68 -15.09 -6.97 -15.66
CA THR A 68 -13.81 -6.28 -15.50
C THR A 68 -14.09 -4.79 -15.53
N ASP A 69 -14.22 -4.19 -14.35
CA ASP A 69 -14.64 -2.81 -14.22
C ASP A 69 -13.43 -2.03 -14.61
N TRP A 70 -13.43 -1.45 -15.81
CA TRP A 70 -12.28 -0.75 -16.34
C TRP A 70 -11.79 0.31 -15.35
N GLY A 71 -12.69 0.88 -14.56
CA GLY A 71 -12.31 1.79 -13.50
C GLY A 71 -11.78 1.18 -12.21
N LEU A 72 -12.07 -0.08 -11.85
CA LEU A 72 -11.38 -0.73 -10.73
C LEU A 72 -9.90 -0.92 -11.08
N ILE A 73 -9.61 -1.35 -12.31
CA ILE A 73 -8.25 -1.52 -12.81
C ILE A 73 -7.55 -0.16 -12.91
N LEU A 74 -8.25 0.85 -13.45
CA LEU A 74 -7.69 2.20 -13.55
C LEU A 74 -7.35 2.79 -12.18
N THR A 75 -8.24 2.63 -11.19
CA THR A 75 -7.96 3.00 -9.79
C THR A 75 -6.74 2.25 -9.27
N TRP A 76 -6.61 0.95 -9.53
CA TRP A 76 -5.44 0.18 -9.08
C TRP A 76 -4.13 0.69 -9.69
N ILE A 77 -4.12 0.95 -11.01
CA ILE A 77 -2.96 1.50 -11.73
C ILE A 77 -2.59 2.89 -11.19
N ILE A 78 -3.57 3.78 -11.03
CA ILE A 78 -3.34 5.14 -10.49
C ILE A 78 -2.76 5.07 -9.07
N GLY A 79 -3.25 4.15 -8.24
CA GLY A 79 -2.73 3.94 -6.89
C GLY A 79 -1.28 3.46 -6.88
N VAL A 80 -0.95 2.49 -7.73
CA VAL A 80 0.43 1.99 -7.89
C VAL A 80 1.36 3.10 -8.39
N VAL A 81 0.94 3.88 -9.38
CA VAL A 81 1.72 5.02 -9.90
C VAL A 81 1.93 6.08 -8.82
N GLY A 82 0.90 6.45 -8.07
CA GLY A 82 1.01 7.42 -6.97
C GLY A 82 1.97 6.96 -5.87
N ALA A 83 1.89 5.69 -5.48
CA ALA A 83 2.79 5.09 -4.49
C ALA A 83 4.25 5.04 -4.97
N LEU A 84 4.49 4.73 -6.25
CA LEU A 84 5.83 4.76 -6.86
C LEU A 84 6.43 6.18 -6.87
N ILE A 85 5.63 7.18 -7.26
CA ILE A 85 6.06 8.59 -7.28
C ILE A 85 6.37 9.08 -5.87
N MET A 86 5.52 8.75 -4.89
CA MET A 86 5.74 9.08 -3.48
C MET A 86 7.03 8.43 -2.96
N GLY A 87 7.23 7.14 -3.23
CA GLY A 87 8.44 6.43 -2.83
C GLY A 87 9.71 7.01 -3.45
N PHE A 88 9.66 7.36 -4.74
CA PHE A 88 10.78 7.98 -5.45
C PHE A 88 11.14 9.35 -4.88
N GLY A 89 10.14 10.18 -4.56
CA GLY A 89 10.33 11.49 -3.94
C GLY A 89 11.01 11.39 -2.58
N MET A 90 10.65 10.39 -1.76
CA MET A 90 11.28 10.16 -0.46
C MET A 90 12.71 9.62 -0.58
N SER A 91 12.98 8.69 -1.50
CA SER A 91 14.34 8.17 -1.71
C SER A 91 15.32 9.24 -2.19
N LYS A 92 14.85 10.21 -2.99
CA LYS A 92 15.64 11.36 -3.46
C LYS A 92 16.12 12.29 -2.33
N ILE A 93 15.39 12.36 -1.21
CA ILE A 93 15.76 13.20 -0.05
C ILE A 93 16.88 12.55 0.78
N MET A 94 17.05 11.23 0.67
CA MET A 94 17.93 10.44 1.54
C MET A 94 19.32 10.15 0.95
N VAL A 95 19.67 10.73 -0.20
CA VAL A 95 20.97 10.58 -0.86
C VAL A 95 22.00 11.59 -0.33
N ASP A 96 23.22 11.11 -0.10
CA ASP A 96 24.36 11.74 0.61
C ASP A 96 24.98 12.98 -0.07
N SER A 97 24.27 13.61 -1.03
CA SER A 97 24.72 14.82 -1.72
C SER A 97 23.54 15.79 -1.88
N PRO A 98 23.18 16.54 -0.82
CA PRO A 98 22.02 17.41 -0.83
C PRO A 98 22.34 18.73 -1.55
N GLU A 99 22.22 18.74 -2.87
CA GLU A 99 21.90 20.00 -3.53
C GLU A 99 20.49 20.42 -3.09
N LYS A 100 20.30 21.69 -2.67
CA LYS A 100 19.00 22.19 -2.21
C LYS A 100 17.86 21.89 -3.20
N MET A 101 18.19 21.77 -4.49
CA MET A 101 17.26 21.45 -5.57
C MET A 101 16.68 20.03 -5.48
N ASP A 102 17.48 19.00 -5.20
CA ASP A 102 17.00 17.60 -5.14
C ASP A 102 16.06 17.37 -3.95
N MET A 103 16.31 18.05 -2.82
CA MET A 103 15.42 18.01 -1.65
C MET A 103 14.07 18.68 -1.95
N ILE A 104 14.08 19.83 -2.65
CA ILE A 104 12.86 20.53 -3.08
C ILE A 104 12.08 19.67 -4.08
N ILE A 105 12.75 19.08 -5.06
CA ILE A 105 12.14 18.18 -6.05
C ILE A 105 11.55 16.94 -5.36
N GLY A 106 12.26 16.34 -4.40
CA GLY A 106 11.77 15.21 -3.61
C GLY A 106 10.50 15.54 -2.81
N MET A 107 10.43 16.74 -2.21
CA MET A 107 9.24 17.21 -1.52
C MET A 107 8.06 17.44 -2.47
N ILE A 108 8.29 18.13 -3.60
CA ILE A 108 7.24 18.39 -4.60
C ILE A 108 6.70 17.07 -5.16
N THR A 109 7.59 16.18 -5.57
CA THR A 109 7.19 14.86 -6.11
C THR A 109 6.50 13.98 -5.06
N GLY A 110 6.94 14.03 -3.80
CA GLY A 110 6.28 13.36 -2.69
C GLY A 110 4.85 13.87 -2.45
N VAL A 111 4.64 15.19 -2.46
CA VAL A 111 3.30 15.81 -2.32
C VAL A 111 2.40 15.47 -3.50
N VAL A 112 2.94 15.49 -4.73
CA VAL A 112 2.21 15.08 -5.93
C VAL A 112 1.80 13.61 -5.84
N GLY A 113 2.70 12.71 -5.43
CA GLY A 113 2.41 11.30 -5.21
C GLY A 113 1.32 11.08 -4.17
N LEU A 114 1.37 11.81 -3.06
CA LEU A 114 0.33 11.77 -2.02
C LEU A 114 -1.03 12.24 -2.56
N LEU A 115 -1.08 13.35 -3.30
CA LEU A 115 -2.31 13.85 -3.91
C LEU A 115 -2.93 12.82 -4.87
N ILE A 116 -2.12 12.17 -5.70
CA ILE A 116 -2.58 11.11 -6.61
C ILE A 116 -3.18 9.93 -5.81
N CYS A 117 -2.53 9.51 -4.72
CA CYS A 117 -3.05 8.47 -3.84
C CYS A 117 -4.37 8.86 -3.15
N VAL A 118 -4.52 10.12 -2.73
CA VAL A 118 -5.75 10.61 -2.10
C VAL A 118 -6.90 10.70 -3.11
N LEU A 119 -6.62 11.14 -4.35
CA LEU A 119 -7.60 11.22 -5.43
C LEU A 119 -8.09 9.84 -5.91
N ASN A 120 -7.39 8.76 -5.55
CA ASN A 120 -7.80 7.39 -5.85
C ASN A 120 -9.18 7.03 -5.26
N TYR A 121 -9.44 7.44 -4.02
CA TYR A 121 -10.70 7.19 -3.32
C TYR A 121 -11.92 7.87 -3.96
N PRO A 122 -11.90 9.19 -4.27
CA PRO A 122 -13.02 9.83 -4.97
C PRO A 122 -13.21 9.27 -6.39
N ILE A 123 -12.14 8.90 -7.10
CA ILE A 123 -12.25 8.24 -8.42
C ILE A 123 -12.99 6.91 -8.30
N TYR A 124 -12.65 6.08 -7.31
CA TYR A 124 -13.35 4.83 -7.05
C TYR A 124 -14.83 5.05 -6.70
N SER A 125 -15.12 6.04 -5.86
CA SER A 125 -16.47 6.44 -5.47
C SER A 125 -17.32 6.87 -6.69
N TYR A 126 -16.75 7.73 -7.54
CA TYR A 126 -17.42 8.25 -8.73
C TYR A 126 -17.74 7.14 -9.74
N LEU A 127 -16.80 6.22 -9.95
CA LEU A 127 -16.96 5.14 -10.90
C LEU A 127 -17.97 4.08 -10.44
N LYS A 128 -18.05 3.84 -9.13
CA LYS A 128 -19.10 3.00 -8.53
C LYS A 128 -20.48 3.66 -8.60
N SER A 129 -20.55 4.98 -8.44
CA SER A 129 -21.81 5.73 -8.54
C SER A 129 -22.39 5.75 -9.95
N ASN A 130 -21.56 5.75 -10.99
CA ASN A 130 -22.01 5.76 -12.39
C ASN A 130 -22.45 4.38 -12.92
N LYS A 131 -22.35 3.34 -12.08
CA LYS A 131 -22.72 1.95 -12.41
C LYS A 131 -23.99 1.45 -11.72
N ASN A 132 -24.57 2.25 -10.83
CA ASN A 132 -25.86 2.01 -10.19
C ASN A 132 -26.94 2.83 -10.89
#